data_AF-A0A847NXF6-F1
#
_entry.id   AF-A0A847NXF6-F1
#
_cell.length_a   1.000
_cell.length_b   1.000
_cell.length_c   1.000
_cell.angle_alpha   90.00
_cell.angle_beta   90.00
_cell.angle_gamma   90.00
#
_symmetry.space_group_name_H-M   'P 1'
#
loop_
_entity.id
_entity.type
_entity.pdbx_description
1 polymer ?
#
loop_
_entity_poly.entity_id
_entity_poly.type
_entity_poly.pdbx_seq_one_letter_code
_entity_poly.pdbx_strand_id
1 'polypeptide(L)'
;MRIFSYPVVVKDLLMSFVHEDFVKDLEFASFKRLNPDFFPASQKSRHADVIYEITSHGKTAYIYLFIEFQSTVDWFMLLRMARYMLEFYDELRRSGKQKLLNPAFAILLYSGEPIWNAPEKLSDLLLDSSIPKEYLPEFRYYKIAINEIPKRDLVKL
;
A
#
# COMPACT_ATOMS: atom_id res chain seq x y z
N MET A 1 12.07 7.73 -7.75
CA MET A 1 12.60 8.97 -7.12
C MET A 1 12.61 8.80 -5.60
N ARG A 2 13.71 9.18 -4.91
CA ARG A 2 13.99 8.95 -3.47
C ARG A 2 13.07 9.72 -2.49
N ILE A 3 12.02 10.39 -2.97
CA ILE A 3 11.21 11.36 -2.21
C ILE A 3 10.19 10.70 -1.26
N PHE A 4 9.60 9.57 -1.67
CA PHE A 4 8.72 8.75 -0.82
C PHE A 4 9.49 7.85 0.15
N SER A 5 10.80 8.08 0.30
CA SER A 5 11.60 7.53 1.40
C SER A 5 11.57 8.41 2.66
N TYR A 6 11.05 9.63 2.56
CA TYR A 6 10.99 10.58 3.67
C TYR A 6 9.61 10.53 4.36
N PRO A 7 9.55 10.26 5.68
CA PRO A 7 8.29 10.17 6.41
C PRO A 7 7.38 11.40 6.28
N VAL A 8 7.96 12.59 6.19
CA VAL A 8 7.19 13.85 6.05
C VAL A 8 6.37 13.88 4.77
N VAL A 9 6.96 13.49 3.63
CA VAL A 9 6.28 13.48 2.33
C VAL A 9 5.14 12.46 2.33
N VAL A 10 5.36 11.29 2.92
CA VAL A 10 4.33 10.25 2.99
C VAL A 10 3.21 10.66 3.96
N LYS A 11 3.51 11.36 5.05
CA LYS A 11 2.48 11.97 5.90
C LYS A 11 1.61 12.95 5.11
N ASP A 12 2.22 13.88 4.39
CA ASP A 12 1.48 14.91 3.65
C ASP A 12 0.65 14.28 2.52
N LEU A 13 1.18 13.23 1.87
CA LEU A 13 0.44 12.39 0.93
C LEU A 13 -0.80 11.75 1.56
N LEU A 14 -0.65 11.10 2.72
CA LEU A 14 -1.75 10.46 3.44
C LEU A 14 -2.82 11.49 3.83
N MET A 15 -2.41 12.60 4.43
CA MET A 15 -3.32 13.65 4.89
C MET A 15 -4.04 14.38 3.74
N SER A 16 -3.44 14.44 2.55
CA SER A 16 -4.00 15.18 1.42
C SER A 16 -4.86 14.33 0.48
N PHE A 17 -4.60 13.02 0.38
CA PHE A 17 -5.19 12.19 -0.68
C PHE A 17 -5.87 10.90 -0.19
N VAL A 18 -5.71 10.54 1.08
CA VAL A 18 -6.46 9.41 1.66
C VAL A 18 -7.70 9.98 2.37
N HIS A 19 -8.88 9.69 1.83
CA HIS A 19 -10.15 10.23 2.30
C HIS A 19 -10.88 9.32 3.30
N GLU A 20 -10.20 8.29 3.79
CA GLU A 20 -10.70 7.39 4.83
C GLU A 20 -10.43 7.99 6.21
N ASP A 21 -11.43 7.97 7.09
CA ASP A 21 -11.38 8.69 8.37
C ASP A 21 -10.26 8.20 9.31
N PHE A 22 -9.85 6.93 9.21
CA PHE A 22 -8.83 6.34 10.08
C PHE A 22 -7.49 7.09 10.03
N VAL A 23 -7.21 7.81 8.94
CA VAL A 23 -5.97 8.59 8.81
C VAL A 23 -5.85 9.67 9.89
N LYS A 24 -6.99 10.16 10.40
CA LYS A 24 -7.04 11.14 11.50
C LYS A 24 -6.63 10.54 12.84
N ASP A 25 -6.75 9.22 12.98
CA ASP A 25 -6.42 8.46 14.19
C ASP A 25 -4.96 7.96 14.20
N LEU A 26 -4.19 8.29 13.18
CA LEU A 26 -2.78 7.92 13.05
C LEU A 26 -1.88 8.85 13.86
N GLU A 27 -1.06 8.27 14.74
CA GLU A 27 -0.08 9.03 15.53
C GLU A 27 1.19 9.30 14.73
N PHE A 28 1.16 10.31 13.85
CA PHE A 28 2.29 10.63 12.95
C PHE A 28 3.63 10.95 13.64
N ALA A 29 3.63 11.25 14.94
CA ALA A 29 4.86 11.38 15.72
C ALA A 29 5.64 10.05 15.83
N SER A 30 4.96 8.91 15.71
CA SER A 30 5.55 7.57 15.70
C SER A 30 5.96 7.07 14.30
N PHE A 31 5.69 7.87 13.25
CA PHE A 31 5.80 7.42 11.87
C PHE A 31 7.25 7.22 11.44
N LYS A 32 7.64 5.97 11.20
CA LYS A 32 9.01 5.61 10.84
C LYS A 32 9.05 4.61 9.69
N ARG A 33 10.04 4.78 8.82
CA ARG A 33 10.29 3.86 7.72
C ARG A 33 10.93 2.58 8.26
N LEU A 34 10.43 1.42 7.84
CA LEU A 34 11.09 0.14 8.13
C LEU A 34 12.25 -0.10 7.17
N ASN A 35 13.34 -0.69 7.67
CA ASN A 35 14.51 -0.99 6.84
C ASN A 35 14.17 -2.17 5.88
N PRO A 36 14.37 -2.01 4.55
CA PRO A 36 14.14 -3.06 3.56
C PRO A 36 14.88 -4.38 3.82
N ASP A 37 15.98 -4.34 4.57
CA ASP A 37 16.78 -5.53 4.88
C ASP A 37 16.08 -6.50 5.82
N PHE A 38 15.05 -6.06 6.55
CA PHE A 38 14.24 -6.93 7.42
C PHE A 38 13.23 -7.78 6.65
N PHE A 39 12.95 -7.45 5.39
CA PHE A 39 11.92 -8.11 4.60
C PHE A 39 12.53 -8.61 3.28
N PRO A 40 12.81 -9.90 3.15
CA PRO A 40 13.22 -10.48 1.87
C PRO A 40 12.01 -10.60 0.95
N ALA A 41 11.42 -9.46 0.54
CA ALA A 41 10.58 -9.44 -0.64
C ALA A 41 11.48 -9.87 -1.82
N SER A 42 11.01 -10.80 -2.65
CA SER A 42 11.80 -11.38 -3.76
C SER A 42 12.62 -10.30 -4.48
N GLN A 43 13.91 -10.57 -4.79
CA GLN A 43 14.90 -9.59 -5.31
C GLN A 43 14.40 -8.59 -6.39
N LYS A 44 13.33 -8.93 -7.12
CA LYS A 44 12.67 -8.08 -8.13
C LYS A 44 11.81 -6.94 -7.58
N SER A 45 11.32 -6.96 -6.33
CA SER A 45 10.41 -5.95 -5.77
C SER A 45 11.08 -4.85 -4.95
N ARG A 46 12.38 -4.98 -4.67
CA ARG A 46 13.09 -4.15 -3.68
C ARG A 46 13.25 -2.66 -4.01
N HIS A 47 13.07 -2.23 -5.26
CA HIS A 47 13.50 -0.88 -5.65
C HIS A 47 12.40 0.19 -5.60
N ALA A 48 11.12 -0.17 -5.54
CA ALA A 48 10.03 0.81 -5.65
C ALA A 48 9.10 0.89 -4.44
N ASP A 49 9.01 -0.15 -3.61
CA ASP A 49 8.02 -0.16 -2.52
C ASP A 49 8.63 0.24 -1.16
N VAL A 50 7.85 0.91 -0.32
CA VAL A 50 8.27 1.40 1.01
C VAL A 50 7.23 1.04 2.07
N ILE A 51 7.70 0.55 3.22
CA ILE A 51 6.86 0.23 4.36
C ILE A 51 7.17 1.19 5.52
N TYR A 52 6.11 1.71 6.13
CA TYR A 52 6.18 2.51 7.34
C TYR A 52 5.45 1.84 8.49
N GLU A 53 6.01 1.97 9.68
CA GLU A 53 5.36 1.63 10.95
C GLU A 53 4.74 2.91 11.53
N ILE A 54 3.54 2.78 12.10
CA ILE A 54 2.82 3.86 12.76
C ILE A 54 2.00 3.32 13.93
N THR A 55 1.79 4.12 14.97
CA THR A 55 0.84 3.81 16.03
C THR A 55 -0.56 4.31 15.64
N SER A 56 -1.56 3.46 15.87
CA SER A 56 -2.99 3.77 15.76
C SER A 56 -3.72 3.12 16.93
N HIS A 57 -4.49 3.92 17.68
CA HIS A 57 -5.16 3.51 18.92
C HIS A 57 -4.25 2.74 19.90
N GLY A 58 -3.02 3.24 20.10
CA GLY A 58 -2.04 2.63 20.99
C GLY A 58 -1.47 1.27 20.53
N LYS A 59 -1.76 0.85 19.29
CA LYS A 59 -1.21 -0.38 18.68
C LYS A 59 -0.44 -0.04 17.42
N THR A 60 0.55 -0.86 17.10
CA THR A 60 1.28 -0.74 15.84
C THR A 60 0.38 -1.11 14.66
N ALA A 61 0.49 -0.35 13.59
CA ALA A 61 -0.06 -0.58 12.27
C ALA A 61 1.02 -0.24 11.21
N TYR A 62 0.74 -0.57 9.95
CA TYR A 62 1.68 -0.32 8.87
C TYR A 62 1.02 0.40 7.70
N ILE A 63 1.81 1.21 7.00
CA ILE A 63 1.47 1.76 5.69
C ILE A 63 2.41 1.12 4.67
N TYR A 64 1.85 0.43 3.69
CA TYR A 64 2.60 -0.22 2.62
C TYR A 64 2.38 0.55 1.32
N LEU A 65 3.38 1.32 0.91
CA LEU A 65 3.35 2.12 -0.29
C LEU A 65 3.99 1.36 -1.45
N PHE A 66 3.20 1.03 -2.46
CA PHE A 66 3.64 0.47 -3.72
C PHE A 66 3.78 1.61 -4.73
N ILE A 67 4.96 1.78 -5.32
CA ILE A 67 5.20 2.91 -6.23
C ILE A 67 5.36 2.40 -7.65
N GLU A 68 4.45 2.83 -8.53
CA GLU A 68 4.46 2.41 -9.93
C GLU A 68 4.71 3.60 -10.86
N PHE A 69 5.91 3.60 -11.47
CA PHE A 69 6.38 4.60 -12.42
C PHE A 69 6.28 4.12 -13.88
N GLN A 70 5.76 2.91 -14.13
CA GLN A 70 5.71 2.31 -15.46
C GLN A 70 4.89 3.13 -16.47
N SER A 71 5.32 3.02 -17.74
CA SER A 71 4.64 3.62 -18.90
C SER A 71 3.34 2.90 -19.29
N THR A 72 3.10 1.69 -18.76
CA THR A 72 1.88 0.90 -19.01
C THR A 72 1.23 0.47 -17.71
N VAL A 73 -0.10 0.36 -17.72
CA VAL A 73 -0.85 -0.20 -16.60
C VAL A 73 -0.68 -1.71 -16.57
N ASP A 74 -0.21 -2.25 -15.45
CA ASP A 74 -0.20 -3.69 -15.18
C ASP A 74 -1.59 -4.13 -14.71
N TRP A 75 -2.33 -4.82 -15.58
CA TRP A 75 -3.68 -5.32 -15.26
C TRP A 75 -3.71 -6.23 -14.02
N PHE A 76 -2.62 -6.96 -13.76
CA PHE A 76 -2.49 -7.89 -12.64
C PHE A 76 -1.77 -7.27 -11.43
N MET A 77 -1.62 -5.94 -11.39
CA MET A 77 -1.01 -5.21 -10.27
C MET A 77 -1.60 -5.62 -8.92
N LEU A 78 -2.92 -5.76 -8.85
CA LEU A 78 -3.61 -6.19 -7.64
C LEU A 78 -3.07 -7.53 -7.10
N LEU A 79 -2.88 -8.53 -7.96
CA LEU A 79 -2.38 -9.85 -7.54
C LEU A 79 -0.95 -9.74 -7.02
N ARG A 80 -0.12 -8.89 -7.65
CA ARG A 80 1.24 -8.60 -7.22
C ARG A 80 1.27 -7.97 -5.82
N MET A 81 0.42 -6.97 -5.59
CA MET A 81 0.29 -6.31 -4.29
C MET A 81 -0.21 -7.27 -3.21
N ALA A 82 -1.23 -8.08 -3.51
CA ALA A 82 -1.75 -9.09 -2.59
C ALA A 82 -0.66 -10.07 -2.15
N ARG A 83 0.15 -10.56 -3.10
CA ARG A 83 1.29 -11.44 -2.81
C ARG A 83 2.28 -10.78 -1.86
N TYR A 84 2.70 -9.53 -2.12
CA TYR A 84 3.68 -8.85 -1.27
C TYR A 84 3.13 -8.54 0.12
N MET A 85 1.84 -8.23 0.24
CA MET A 85 1.18 -8.06 1.53
C MET A 85 1.18 -9.35 2.34
N LEU A 86 0.88 -10.50 1.71
CA LEU A 86 0.93 -11.80 2.38
C LEU A 86 2.37 -12.20 2.76
N GLU A 87 3.35 -11.95 1.89
CA GLU A 87 4.78 -12.17 2.19
C GLU A 87 5.23 -11.31 3.39
N PHE A 88 4.81 -10.05 3.44
CA PHE A 88 5.08 -9.16 4.57
C PHE A 88 4.48 -9.68 5.88
N TYR A 89 3.22 -10.11 5.85
CA TYR A 89 2.57 -10.70 7.03
C TYR A 89 3.24 -11.99 7.50
N ASP A 90 3.70 -12.85 6.59
CA ASP A 90 4.44 -14.05 6.97
C ASP A 90 5.80 -13.71 7.61
N GLU A 91 6.49 -12.67 7.14
CA GLU A 91 7.73 -12.21 7.77
C GLU A 91 7.50 -11.61 9.17
N LEU A 92 6.44 -10.81 9.35
CA LEU A 92 6.03 -10.33 10.67
C LEU A 92 5.71 -11.47 11.64
N ARG A 93 5.05 -12.52 11.15
CA ARG A 93 4.75 -13.73 11.92
C ARG A 93 6.02 -14.47 12.34
N ARG A 94 7.03 -14.54 11.46
CA ARG A 94 8.30 -15.24 11.73
C ARG A 94 9.21 -14.47 12.70
N SER A 95 9.23 -13.15 12.59
CA SER A 95 10.04 -12.27 13.45
C SER A 95 9.40 -12.00 14.82
N GLY A 96 8.08 -12.16 14.93
CA GLY A 96 7.32 -11.99 16.17
C GLY A 96 6.93 -13.30 16.87
N LYS A 97 6.36 -13.18 18.07
CA LYS A 97 5.67 -14.27 18.78
C LYS A 97 4.16 -14.05 18.90
N GLN A 98 3.61 -13.15 18.09
CA GLN A 98 2.23 -12.69 18.20
C GLN A 98 1.28 -13.70 17.54
N LYS A 99 0.12 -13.97 18.17
CA LYS A 99 -0.94 -14.81 17.58
C LYS A 99 -1.77 -14.06 16.54
N LEU A 100 -1.81 -12.74 16.61
CA LEU A 100 -2.51 -11.85 15.70
C LEU A 100 -1.49 -10.93 15.03
N LEU A 101 -1.78 -10.53 13.79
CA LEU A 101 -0.93 -9.62 13.03
C LEU A 101 -1.50 -8.21 13.09
N ASN A 102 -0.60 -7.24 13.20
CA ASN A 102 -0.94 -5.83 13.12
C ASN A 102 -1.31 -5.46 11.68
N PRO A 103 -2.38 -4.68 11.46
CA PRO A 103 -2.90 -4.40 10.13
C PRO A 103 -1.95 -3.51 9.32
N ALA A 104 -1.95 -3.71 8.00
CA ALA A 104 -1.25 -2.89 7.03
C ALA A 104 -2.23 -2.30 6.02
N PHE A 105 -2.12 -1.00 5.76
CA PHE A 105 -2.87 -0.29 4.73
C PHE A 105 -2.04 -0.21 3.44
N ALA A 106 -2.51 -0.89 2.40
CA ALA A 106 -1.83 -0.94 1.11
C ALA A 106 -2.25 0.22 0.20
N ILE A 107 -1.27 0.97 -0.30
CA ILE A 107 -1.49 2.11 -1.19
C ILE A 107 -0.73 1.86 -2.50
N LEU A 108 -1.42 2.00 -3.62
CA LEU A 108 -0.77 2.13 -4.92
C LEU A 108 -0.60 3.62 -5.21
N LEU A 109 0.65 4.07 -5.29
CA LEU A 109 1.01 5.37 -5.81
C LEU A 109 1.38 5.23 -7.28
N TYR A 110 0.51 5.74 -8.15
CA TYR A 110 0.66 5.63 -9.59
C TYR A 110 0.98 6.99 -10.21
N SER A 111 2.03 7.04 -11.03
CA SER A 111 2.43 8.27 -11.74
C SER A 111 2.72 8.01 -13.22
N GLY A 112 2.15 6.95 -13.81
CA GLY A 112 2.26 6.69 -15.23
C GLY A 112 1.42 7.66 -16.07
N GLU A 113 1.64 7.67 -17.38
CA GLU A 113 0.87 8.53 -18.29
C GLU A 113 -0.59 8.06 -18.50
N PRO A 114 -0.86 6.75 -18.74
CA PRO A 114 -2.23 6.28 -18.95
C PRO A 114 -3.14 6.49 -17.74
N ILE A 115 -4.45 6.61 -17.94
CA ILE A 115 -5.41 6.57 -16.83
C ILE A 115 -5.41 5.17 -16.20
N TRP A 116 -5.44 5.08 -14.87
CA TRP A 116 -5.44 3.79 -14.21
C TRP A 116 -6.77 3.06 -14.42
N ASN A 117 -6.74 1.91 -15.09
CA ASN A 117 -7.93 1.11 -15.42
C ASN A 117 -7.87 -0.35 -14.94
N ALA A 118 -6.84 -0.74 -14.18
CA ALA A 118 -6.73 -2.08 -13.64
C ALA A 118 -7.58 -2.27 -12.36
N PRO A 119 -7.99 -3.51 -12.04
CA PRO A 119 -8.74 -3.84 -10.83
C PRO A 119 -8.11 -3.32 -9.52
N GLU A 120 -8.96 -2.79 -8.61
CA GLU A 120 -8.55 -2.28 -7.29
C GLU A 120 -8.90 -3.21 -6.12
N LYS A 121 -9.76 -4.20 -6.36
CA LYS A 121 -10.06 -5.31 -5.44
C LYS A 121 -10.02 -6.67 -6.15
N LEU A 122 -9.77 -7.74 -5.40
CA LEU A 122 -9.59 -9.09 -5.95
C LEU A 122 -10.82 -9.65 -6.64
N SER A 123 -12.01 -9.34 -6.16
CA SER A 123 -13.25 -9.78 -6.81
C SER A 123 -13.44 -9.21 -8.22
N ASP A 124 -12.84 -8.06 -8.57
CA ASP A 124 -12.93 -7.50 -9.92
C ASP A 124 -12.00 -8.20 -10.93
N LEU A 125 -11.06 -9.03 -10.45
CA LEU A 125 -10.13 -9.78 -11.28
C LEU A 125 -10.65 -11.21 -11.60
N LEU A 126 -11.63 -11.70 -10.85
CA LEU A 126 -12.13 -13.06 -10.96
C LEU A 126 -13.26 -13.15 -11.99
N LEU A 127 -13.34 -14.29 -12.69
CA LEU A 127 -14.51 -14.65 -13.47
C LEU A 127 -15.69 -14.97 -12.56
N ASP A 128 -16.90 -14.84 -13.10
CA ASP A 128 -18.11 -15.27 -12.39
C ASP A 128 -18.08 -16.79 -12.11
N SER A 129 -18.58 -17.19 -10.96
CA SER A 129 -18.49 -18.55 -10.46
C SER A 129 -19.60 -18.85 -9.44
N SER A 130 -19.97 -20.13 -9.31
CA SER A 130 -20.87 -20.60 -8.26
C SER A 130 -20.21 -20.72 -6.88
N ILE A 131 -18.89 -20.50 -6.78
CA ILE A 131 -18.18 -20.48 -5.50
C ILE A 131 -18.70 -19.30 -4.65
N PRO A 132 -19.20 -19.53 -3.42
CA PRO A 132 -19.70 -18.44 -2.58
C PRO A 132 -18.59 -17.43 -2.24
N LYS A 133 -18.95 -16.14 -2.20
CA LYS A 133 -18.00 -15.04 -2.04
C LYS A 133 -17.23 -15.10 -0.73
N GLU A 134 -17.81 -15.66 0.34
CA GLU A 134 -17.15 -15.79 1.64
C GLU A 134 -15.97 -16.77 1.65
N TYR A 135 -15.86 -17.65 0.64
CA TYR A 135 -14.72 -18.55 0.46
C TYR A 135 -13.65 -17.97 -0.48
N LEU A 136 -13.91 -16.81 -1.09
CA LEU A 136 -12.93 -16.12 -1.91
C LEU A 136 -12.09 -15.19 -1.02
N PRO A 137 -10.77 -15.08 -1.28
CA PRO A 137 -9.93 -14.15 -0.56
C PRO A 137 -10.37 -12.70 -0.81
N GLU A 138 -10.36 -11.89 0.24
CA GLU A 138 -10.61 -10.46 0.16
C GLU A 138 -9.28 -9.71 0.14
N PHE A 139 -9.11 -8.83 -0.85
CA PHE A 139 -8.01 -7.89 -0.91
C PHE A 139 -8.42 -6.66 -1.71
N ARG A 140 -8.06 -5.48 -1.20
CA ARG A 140 -8.23 -4.18 -1.84
C ARG A 140 -7.05 -3.30 -1.48
N TYR A 141 -6.59 -2.47 -2.41
CA TYR A 141 -5.66 -1.39 -2.13
C TYR A 141 -6.32 -0.02 -2.33
N TYR A 142 -5.72 1.01 -1.74
CA TYR A 142 -6.12 2.40 -1.96
C TYR A 142 -5.27 3.00 -3.08
N LYS A 143 -5.90 3.52 -4.13
CA LYS A 143 -5.19 4.10 -5.28
C LYS A 143 -4.99 5.61 -5.09
N ILE A 144 -3.76 6.08 -5.32
CA ILE A 144 -3.43 7.49 -5.50
C ILE A 144 -2.79 7.64 -6.88
N ALA A 145 -3.57 8.07 -7.87
CA ALA A 145 -3.12 8.32 -9.23
C ALA A 145 -2.74 9.80 -9.41
N ILE A 146 -1.44 10.10 -9.41
CA ILE A 146 -0.90 11.47 -9.49
C ILE A 146 -1.26 12.15 -10.81
N ASN A 147 -1.32 11.40 -11.91
CA ASN A 147 -1.72 11.91 -13.22
C ASN A 147 -3.21 12.27 -13.30
N GLU A 148 -4.03 11.80 -12.36
CA GLU A 148 -5.46 12.10 -12.25
C GLU A 148 -5.74 13.26 -11.27
N ILE A 149 -4.74 13.69 -10.50
CA ILE A 149 -4.86 14.80 -9.54
C ILE A 149 -4.56 16.14 -10.24
N PRO A 150 -5.43 17.15 -10.12
CA PRO A 150 -5.16 18.48 -10.67
C PRO A 150 -3.85 19.06 -10.12
N LYS A 151 -3.01 19.64 -10.99
CA LYS A 151 -1.70 20.20 -10.59
C LYS A 151 -1.74 21.15 -9.40
N ARG A 152 -2.82 21.92 -9.24
CA ARG A 152 -3.03 22.84 -8.10
C ARG A 152 -3.07 22.12 -6.75
N ASP A 153 -3.55 20.87 -6.73
CA ASP A 153 -3.72 20.08 -5.52
C ASP A 153 -2.42 19.33 -5.17
N LEU A 154 -1.52 19.14 -6.14
CA LEU A 154 -0.18 18.59 -5.95
C LEU A 154 0.81 19.59 -5.30
N VAL A 155 0.53 20.90 -5.31
CA VAL A 155 1.38 21.92 -4.65
C VAL A 155 1.45 21.73 -3.12
N LYS A 156 0.56 20.89 -2.57
CA LYS A 156 0.50 20.54 -1.15
C LYS A 156 1.47 19.42 -0.74
N LEU A 157 2.19 18.82 -1.69
CA LEU A 157 3.17 17.74 -1.49
C LEU A 157 4.61 18.24 -1.44
#